data_AF-A0A9P8JHB1-F1
#
_entry.id   AF-A0A9P8JHB1-F1
#
_cell.length_a   1.000
_cell.length_b   1.000
_cell.length_c   1.000
_cell.angle_alpha   90.00
_cell.angle_beta   90.00
_cell.angle_gamma   90.00
#
_symmetry.space_group_name_H-M   'P 1'
#
loop_
_entity.id
_entity.type
_entity.pdbx_description
1 polymer ?
#
loop_
_entity_poly.entity_id
_entity_poly.type
_entity_poly.pdbx_seq_one_letter_code
_entity_poly.pdbx_strand_id
1 'polypeptide(L)'
;MSLSNKLSIADVDLKGKRVLIRVDFNVPLDADKNITNNQRIAGAVPTIKYAVDNGAKAVILMSHLGRPDGKVNQKYSLKPV
;
A
#
# COMPACT_ATOMS: atom_id res chain seq x y z
N MET A 1 24.62 -3.06 -6.16
CA MET A 1 23.99 -1.97 -5.38
C MET A 1 24.08 -2.32 -3.90
N SER A 2 24.49 -1.38 -3.04
CA SER A 2 24.47 -1.61 -1.59
C SER A 2 23.03 -1.55 -1.05
N LEU A 3 22.71 -2.44 -0.08
CA LEU A 3 21.45 -2.44 0.65
C LEU A 3 21.37 -1.33 1.71
N SER A 4 22.51 -0.88 2.24
CA SER A 4 22.58 0.07 3.36
C SER A 4 22.43 1.54 2.93
N ASN A 5 22.62 1.86 1.65
CA ASN A 5 22.73 3.25 1.17
C ASN A 5 21.48 3.70 0.38
N LYS A 6 20.30 3.28 0.83
CA LYS A 6 19.01 3.65 0.22
C LYS A 6 18.31 4.69 1.07
N LEU A 7 17.72 5.67 0.41
CA LEU A 7 16.87 6.67 1.07
C LEU A 7 15.62 5.98 1.63
N SER A 8 15.27 6.30 2.87
CA SER A 8 14.07 5.84 3.53
C SER A 8 13.02 6.95 3.60
N ILE A 9 11.81 6.61 4.05
CA ILE A 9 10.76 7.60 4.31
C ILE A 9 11.14 8.59 5.43
N ALA A 10 12.05 8.20 6.33
CA ALA A 10 12.52 9.06 7.40
C ALA A 10 13.47 10.17 6.92
N ASP A 11 14.02 10.03 5.70
CA ASP A 11 15.05 10.93 5.16
C ASP A 11 14.46 12.01 4.22
N VAL A 12 13.13 12.09 4.10
CA VAL A 12 12.45 12.99 3.14
C VAL A 12 11.42 13.88 3.82
N ASP A 13 11.28 15.11 3.33
CA ASP A 13 10.21 16.03 3.77
C ASP A 13 8.89 15.70 3.08
N LEU A 14 7.87 15.40 3.90
CA LEU A 14 6.54 15.03 3.45
C LEU A 14 5.54 16.19 3.54
N LYS A 15 5.88 17.28 4.25
CA LYS A 15 4.92 18.34 4.59
C LYS A 15 4.39 19.04 3.34
N GLY A 16 3.07 19.06 3.20
CA GLY A 16 2.39 19.66 2.05
C GLY A 16 2.57 18.91 0.73
N LYS A 17 3.25 17.74 0.72
CA LYS A 17 3.49 16.94 -0.48
C LYS A 17 2.39 15.91 -0.71
N ARG A 18 2.19 15.52 -1.97
CA ARG A 18 1.36 14.37 -2.33
C ARG A 18 2.28 13.15 -2.40
N VAL A 19 2.01 12.14 -1.58
CA VAL A 19 2.87 10.95 -1.42
C VAL A 19 2.16 9.76 -2.06
N LEU A 20 2.78 9.17 -3.10
CA LEU A 20 2.32 7.91 -3.70
C LEU A 20 3.10 6.76 -3.07
N ILE A 21 2.40 5.86 -2.38
CA ILE A 21 3.01 4.71 -1.70
C ILE A 21 2.58 3.43 -2.43
N ARG A 22 3.56 2.69 -2.95
CA ARG A 22 3.33 1.32 -3.40
C ARG A 22 3.31 0.41 -2.18
N VAL A 23 2.14 -0.12 -1.86
CA VAL A 23 1.93 -1.06 -0.75
C VAL A 23 1.67 -2.45 -1.28
N ASP A 24 1.87 -3.45 -0.44
CA ASP A 24 1.52 -4.84 -0.73
C ASP A 24 0.21 -5.19 -0.04
N PHE A 25 -0.90 -5.07 -0.75
CA PHE A 25 -2.23 -5.45 -0.30
C PHE A 25 -2.71 -6.73 -0.99
N ASN A 26 -1.78 -7.59 -1.41
CA ASN A 26 -2.10 -8.88 -1.99
C ASN A 26 -2.52 -9.89 -0.90
N VAL A 27 -3.73 -9.70 -0.38
CA VAL A 27 -4.31 -10.49 0.71
C VAL A 27 -5.19 -11.63 0.19
N PRO A 28 -5.27 -12.76 0.91
CA PRO A 28 -6.22 -13.82 0.57
C PRO A 28 -7.65 -13.36 0.82
N LEU A 29 -8.53 -13.65 -0.15
CA LEU A 29 -9.97 -13.44 -0.05
C LEU A 29 -10.69 -14.80 -0.05
N ASP A 30 -11.78 -14.90 0.71
CA ASP A 30 -12.69 -16.05 0.63
C ASP A 30 -13.64 -15.95 -0.58
N ALA A 31 -14.57 -16.91 -0.70
CA ALA A 31 -15.55 -16.95 -1.78
C ALA A 31 -16.49 -15.74 -1.80
N ASP A 32 -16.75 -15.14 -0.63
CA ASP A 32 -17.63 -13.98 -0.44
C ASP A 32 -16.86 -12.65 -0.52
N LYS A 33 -15.56 -12.70 -0.86
CA LYS A 33 -14.62 -11.57 -0.96
C LYS A 33 -14.26 -10.92 0.38
N ASN A 34 -14.41 -11.62 1.50
CA ASN A 34 -13.89 -11.15 2.78
C ASN A 34 -12.39 -11.45 2.89
N ILE A 35 -11.67 -10.55 3.54
CA ILE A 35 -10.24 -10.72 3.82
C ILE A 35 -10.08 -11.75 4.94
N THR A 36 -9.42 -12.87 4.65
CA THR A 36 -9.20 -13.94 5.64
C THR A 36 -7.93 -13.75 6.46
N ASN A 37 -6.98 -12.93 5.99
CA ASN A 37 -5.79 -12.54 6.71
C ASN A 37 -5.38 -11.10 6.36
N ASN A 38 -5.32 -10.23 7.37
CA ASN A 38 -5.06 -8.80 7.22
C ASN A 38 -3.60 -8.39 7.53
N GLN A 39 -2.69 -9.34 7.77
CA GLN A 39 -1.31 -9.05 8.20
C GLN A 39 -0.58 -8.08 7.26
N ARG A 40 -0.76 -8.23 5.94
CA ARG A 40 -0.13 -7.34 4.96
C ARG A 40 -0.65 -5.90 5.04
N ILE A 41 -1.95 -5.74 5.30
CA ILE A 41 -2.58 -4.42 5.48
C ILE A 41 -2.04 -3.79 6.75
N ALA A 42 -2.05 -4.52 7.87
CA ALA A 42 -1.52 -4.07 9.15
C ALA A 42 -0.04 -3.66 9.03
N GLY A 43 0.76 -4.40 8.24
CA GLY A 43 2.17 -4.09 8.00
C GLY A 43 2.42 -2.78 7.25
N ALA A 44 1.47 -2.28 6.46
CA ALA A 44 1.60 -1.01 5.75
C ALA A 44 1.18 0.21 6.61
N VAL A 45 0.38 -0.01 7.66
CA VAL A 45 -0.17 1.06 8.51
C VAL A 45 0.90 1.98 9.08
N PRO A 46 2.06 1.51 9.58
CA PRO A 46 3.08 2.40 10.13
C PRO A 46 3.59 3.44 9.13
N THR A 47 3.85 3.05 7.88
CA THR A 47 4.31 3.96 6.83
C THR A 47 3.23 4.96 6.41
N ILE A 48 1.97 4.51 6.34
CA ILE A 48 0.83 5.37 6.00
C ILE A 48 0.64 6.42 7.11
N LYS A 49 0.63 5.99 8.37
CA LYS A 49 0.53 6.90 9.52
C LYS A 49 1.69 7.89 9.55
N TYR A 50 2.93 7.41 9.36
CA TYR A 50 4.10 8.28 9.29
C TYR A 50 3.93 9.39 8.25
N ALA A 51 3.42 9.08 7.05
CA ALA A 51 3.19 10.10 6.03
C ALA A 51 2.11 11.12 6.41
N VAL A 52 1.00 10.66 7.00
CA VAL A 52 -0.10 11.52 7.48
C VAL A 52 0.38 12.42 8.62
N ASP A 53 1.02 11.83 9.64
CA ASP A 53 1.48 12.51 10.85
C ASP A 53 2.57 13.56 10.54
N ASN A 54 3.38 13.34 9.50
CA ASN A 54 4.37 14.30 9.00
C ASN A 54 3.79 15.33 8.00
N GLY A 55 2.47 15.46 7.93
CA GLY A 55 1.79 16.55 7.24
C GLY A 55 1.74 16.40 5.71
N ALA A 56 1.75 15.16 5.19
CA ALA A 56 1.47 14.94 3.77
C ALA A 56 0.12 15.57 3.39
N LYS A 57 0.10 16.31 2.28
CA LYS A 57 -1.12 16.90 1.71
C LYS A 57 -2.11 15.82 1.25
N ALA A 58 -1.59 14.72 0.73
CA ALA A 58 -2.37 13.55 0.33
C ALA A 58 -1.50 12.30 0.39
N VAL A 59 -2.09 11.18 0.79
CA VAL A 59 -1.47 9.85 0.73
C VAL A 59 -2.27 9.01 -0.26
N ILE A 60 -1.63 8.62 -1.36
CA ILE A 60 -2.22 7.81 -2.42
C ILE A 60 -1.60 6.42 -2.32
N LEU A 61 -2.43 5.40 -2.13
CA LEU A 61 -1.98 4.02 -2.05
C LEU A 61 -2.22 3.33 -3.38
N MET A 62 -1.23 2.59 -3.86
CA MET A 62 -1.37 1.71 -5.01
C MET A 62 -0.86 0.32 -4.70
N SER A 63 -1.56 -0.69 -5.21
CA SER A 63 -1.17 -2.09 -5.03
C SER A 63 -1.60 -2.95 -6.22
N HIS A 64 -1.52 -4.26 -6.04
CA HIS A 64 -2.11 -5.28 -6.89
C HIS A 64 -2.79 -6.31 -6.00
N LEU A 65 -3.67 -7.10 -6.60
CA LEU A 65 -4.31 -8.24 -5.94
C LEU A 65 -4.35 -9.40 -6.95
N GLY A 66 -3.90 -10.58 -6.53
CA GLY A 66 -3.90 -11.77 -7.39
C GLY A 66 -3.17 -11.58 -8.72
N ARG A 67 -3.70 -12.18 -9.79
CA ARG A 67 -3.10 -12.20 -11.13
C ARG A 67 -4.14 -11.81 -12.18
N PRO A 68 -4.31 -10.50 -12.44
CA PRO A 68 -5.26 -10.01 -13.44
C PRO A 68 -4.74 -10.13 -14.89
N ASP A 69 -3.46 -10.47 -15.07
CA ASP A 69 -2.82 -10.70 -16.38
C ASP A 69 -3.07 -9.59 -17.40
N GLY A 70 -2.97 -8.33 -16.93
CA GLY A 70 -3.10 -7.14 -17.77
C GLY A 70 -4.54 -6.79 -18.18
N LYS A 71 -5.55 -7.52 -17.70
CA LYS A 71 -6.97 -7.26 -18.00
C LYS A 71 -7.73 -6.77 -16.77
N VAL A 72 -8.78 -5.99 -16.99
CA VAL A 72 -9.70 -5.60 -15.92
C VAL A 72 -10.51 -6.84 -15.51
N ASN A 73 -10.29 -7.32 -14.29
CA ASN A 73 -11.01 -8.47 -13.73
C ASN A 73 -11.57 -8.12 -12.35
N GLN A 74 -12.90 -8.08 -12.24
CA GLN A 74 -13.60 -7.72 -10.99
C GLN A 74 -13.31 -8.68 -9.82
N LYS A 75 -12.85 -9.91 -10.11
CA LYS A 75 -12.41 -10.86 -9.08
C LYS A 75 -11.20 -10.34 -8.30
N TYR A 76 -10.33 -9.58 -8.95
CA TYR A 76 -9.09 -9.05 -8.37
C TYR A 76 -9.20 -7.55 -8.03
N SER A 77 -10.42 -7.07 -7.81
CA SER A 77 -10.64 -5.69 -7.37
C SER A 77 -10.11 -5.47 -5.96
N LEU A 78 -9.45 -4.34 -5.72
CA LEU A 78 -9.04 -3.89 -4.39
C LEU A 78 -10.18 -3.27 -3.57
N LYS A 79 -11.42 -3.21 -4.08
CA LYS A 79 -12.57 -2.64 -3.35
C LYS A 79 -12.79 -3.17 -1.92
N PRO A 80 -12.59 -4.47 -1.60
CA PRO A 80 -12.79 -4.96 -0.23
C PRO A 80 -11.63 -4.66 0.73
N VAL A 81 -10.53 -4.07 0.22
CA VAL A 81 -9.32 -3.73 0.99
C VAL A 81 -9.40 -2.32 1.55
#